data_AF-A0A2N2G4U1-F1
#
_entry.id   AF-A0A2N2G4U1-F1
#
_cell.length_a   1.000
_cell.length_b   1.000
_cell.length_c   1.000
_cell.angle_alpha   90.00
_cell.angle_beta   90.00
_cell.angle_gamma   90.00
#
_symmetry.space_group_name_H-M   'P 1'
#
loop_
_entity.id
_entity.type
_entity.pdbx_description
1 polymer ?
#
loop_
_entity_poly.entity_id
_entity_poly.type
_entity_poly.pdbx_seq_one_letter_code
_entity_poly.pdbx_strand_id
1 'polypeptide(L)'
;MDAYEYSELLKLLNKKLNNIRDILKPEQLNARLKEIEALEAEQDFWNDVENATKIGIEKNRVLGKLNKFNKANKALKDTNELYEMAVDDKDEDTLEMLYADASEIEKIIKSTEIAVMLSNPDDSLNAIISIHPGAGGTESQDWASMLYRMYLRWAERQNFKVEVLDYQDGEEAGIKDVSFIIKGENAYGYLKAENGIHRLVRISPFDSNAKRHTSFSSVMVSPEIDDDIDIVIEDKDIRIDTYRASGAGGQHVNKTESAIRITHIATG
;
A
#
# COMPACT_ATOMS: atom_id res chain seq x y z
N MET A 1 -17.42 -23.16 -21.24
CA MET A 1 -16.60 -23.66 -20.13
C MET A 1 -17.05 -25.09 -19.96
N ASP A 2 -16.18 -26.06 -20.23
CA ASP A 2 -16.57 -27.47 -20.17
C ASP A 2 -16.40 -28.00 -18.73
N ALA A 3 -17.08 -29.10 -18.38
CA ALA A 3 -16.99 -29.70 -17.03
C ALA A 3 -15.54 -29.99 -16.60
N TYR A 4 -14.67 -30.34 -17.54
CA TYR A 4 -13.25 -30.51 -17.28
C TYR A 4 -12.57 -29.18 -16.88
N GLU A 5 -12.80 -28.10 -17.64
CA GLU A 5 -12.22 -26.78 -17.37
C GLU A 5 -12.69 -26.22 -16.02
N TYR A 6 -13.96 -26.42 -15.69
CA TYR A 6 -14.50 -26.00 -14.40
C TYR A 6 -13.91 -26.79 -13.23
N SER A 7 -13.69 -28.11 -13.40
CA SER A 7 -13.02 -28.92 -12.39
C SER A 7 -11.57 -28.50 -12.14
N GLU A 8 -10.85 -28.07 -13.18
CA GLU A 8 -9.49 -27.53 -13.05
C GLU A 8 -9.51 -26.17 -12.35
N LEU A 9 -10.48 -25.31 -12.70
CA LEU A 9 -10.68 -24.02 -12.03
C LEU A 9 -10.94 -24.21 -10.53
N LEU A 10 -11.86 -25.10 -10.15
CA LEU A 10 -12.14 -25.40 -8.74
C LEU A 10 -10.89 -25.94 -8.01
N LYS A 11 -10.09 -26.81 -8.62
CA LYS A 11 -8.82 -27.27 -8.04
C LYS A 11 -7.85 -26.11 -7.79
N LEU A 12 -7.74 -25.19 -8.75
CA LEU A 12 -6.87 -24.01 -8.65
C LEU A 12 -7.35 -23.06 -7.55
N LEU A 13 -8.66 -22.83 -7.46
CA LEU A 13 -9.28 -21.99 -6.43
C LEU A 13 -9.13 -22.59 -5.04
N ASN A 14 -9.33 -23.90 -4.89
CA ASN A 14 -9.08 -24.62 -3.63
C ASN A 14 -7.60 -24.52 -3.20
N LYS A 15 -6.66 -24.65 -4.15
CA LYS A 15 -5.23 -24.46 -3.86
C LYS A 15 -4.92 -23.04 -3.40
N LYS A 16 -5.49 -22.02 -4.06
CA LYS A 16 -5.36 -20.63 -3.63
C LYS A 16 -5.91 -20.41 -2.23
N LEU A 17 -7.11 -20.92 -1.93
CA LEU A 17 -7.72 -20.78 -0.62
C LEU A 17 -6.87 -21.45 0.48
N ASN A 18 -6.27 -22.61 0.21
CA ASN A 18 -5.34 -23.26 1.14
C ASN A 18 -4.09 -22.40 1.39
N ASN A 19 -3.47 -21.85 0.35
CA ASN A 19 -2.35 -20.92 0.52
C ASN A 19 -2.76 -19.71 1.38
N ILE A 20 -3.95 -19.15 1.15
CA ILE A 20 -4.49 -18.04 1.95
C ILE A 20 -4.65 -18.47 3.41
N ARG A 21 -5.18 -19.67 3.67
CA ARG A 21 -5.33 -20.23 5.02
C ARG A 21 -3.99 -20.35 5.74
N ASP A 22 -2.96 -20.81 5.04
CA ASP A 22 -1.61 -21.00 5.60
C ASP A 22 -0.93 -19.66 5.95
N ILE A 23 -1.15 -18.62 5.13
CA ILE A 23 -0.65 -17.27 5.39
C ILE A 23 -1.42 -16.61 6.53
N LEU A 24 -2.75 -16.68 6.49
CA LEU A 24 -3.63 -15.99 7.43
C LEU A 24 -3.61 -16.62 8.83
N LYS A 25 -3.40 -17.94 8.92
CA LYS A 25 -3.47 -18.73 10.16
C LYS A 25 -4.70 -18.37 11.00
N PRO A 26 -5.92 -18.67 10.50
CA PRO A 26 -7.17 -18.22 11.11
C PRO A 26 -7.35 -18.68 12.58
N GLU A 27 -6.74 -19.81 12.96
CA GLU A 27 -6.73 -20.28 14.35
C GLU A 27 -5.99 -19.33 15.29
N GLN A 28 -4.85 -18.78 14.86
CA GLN A 28 -4.08 -17.81 15.65
C GLN A 28 -4.83 -16.48 15.77
N LEU A 29 -5.48 -16.03 14.68
CA LEU A 29 -6.30 -14.82 14.71
C LEU A 29 -7.53 -14.96 15.61
N ASN A 30 -8.17 -16.14 15.61
CA ASN A 30 -9.28 -16.42 16.53
C ASN A 30 -8.81 -16.48 17.99
N ALA A 31 -7.62 -17.01 18.27
CA ALA A 31 -7.03 -16.98 19.60
C ALA A 31 -6.75 -15.53 20.03
N ARG A 32 -6.17 -14.71 19.14
CA ARG A 32 -5.93 -13.28 19.39
C ARG A 32 -7.21 -12.49 19.64
N LEU A 33 -8.29 -12.79 18.90
CA LEU A 33 -9.59 -12.16 19.18
C LEU A 33 -10.12 -12.50 20.57
N LYS A 34 -9.98 -13.75 21.02
CA LYS A 34 -10.36 -14.15 22.38
C LYS A 34 -9.52 -13.45 23.45
N GLU A 35 -8.22 -13.27 23.20
CA GLU A 35 -7.37 -12.47 24.08
C GLU A 35 -7.84 -11.02 24.17
N ILE A 36 -8.17 -10.40 23.02
CA ILE A 36 -8.69 -9.02 22.99
C ILE A 36 -10.04 -8.93 23.72
N GLU A 37 -10.95 -9.88 23.53
CA GLU A 37 -12.22 -9.93 24.25
C GLU A 37 -12.03 -10.11 25.76
N ALA A 38 -11.01 -10.85 26.19
CA ALA A 38 -10.66 -10.98 27.60
C ALA A 38 -10.11 -9.66 28.18
N LEU A 39 -9.29 -8.93 27.42
CA LEU A 39 -8.77 -7.62 27.80
C LEU A 39 -9.90 -6.57 27.90
N GLU A 40 -10.83 -6.56 26.94
CA GLU A 40 -12.00 -5.66 26.98
C GLU A 40 -12.93 -5.92 28.18
N ALA A 41 -12.88 -7.13 28.75
CA ALA A 41 -13.65 -7.51 29.93
C ALA A 41 -13.01 -7.05 31.26
N GLU A 42 -11.75 -6.60 31.25
CA GLU A 42 -11.09 -6.06 32.43
C GLU A 42 -11.59 -4.63 32.73
N GLN A 43 -11.83 -4.33 34.01
CA GLN A 43 -12.38 -3.03 34.44
C GLN A 43 -11.42 -1.86 34.17
N ASP A 44 -10.10 -2.11 34.20
CA ASP A 44 -9.08 -1.08 34.01
C ASP A 44 -8.79 -0.76 32.53
N PHE A 45 -9.29 -1.58 31.60
CA PHE A 45 -9.04 -1.41 30.16
C PHE A 45 -9.59 -0.09 29.62
N TRP A 46 -10.76 0.33 30.13
CA TRP A 46 -11.42 1.57 29.71
C TRP A 46 -10.83 2.82 30.36
N ASN A 47 -9.91 2.68 31.33
CA ASN A 47 -9.23 3.81 31.95
C ASN A 47 -8.16 4.42 31.02
N ASP A 48 -7.64 3.64 30.07
CA ASP A 48 -6.64 4.07 29.10
C ASP A 48 -7.26 4.19 27.69
N VAL A 49 -7.69 5.41 27.36
CA VAL A 49 -8.38 5.73 26.10
C VAL A 49 -7.48 5.47 24.88
N GLU A 50 -6.16 5.68 24.99
CA GLU A 50 -5.23 5.45 23.88
C GLU A 50 -5.01 3.96 23.62
N ASN A 51 -4.88 3.14 24.66
CA ASN A 51 -4.75 1.70 24.49
C ASN A 51 -6.07 1.06 24.03
N ALA A 52 -7.21 1.51 24.56
CA ALA A 52 -8.53 1.02 24.14
C ALA A 52 -8.80 1.32 22.65
N THR A 53 -8.41 2.50 22.15
CA THR A 53 -8.55 2.84 20.72
C THR A 53 -7.63 2.01 19.83
N LYS A 54 -6.35 1.85 20.20
CA LYS A 54 -5.40 1.00 19.46
C LYS A 54 -5.88 -0.45 19.35
N ILE A 55 -6.33 -1.04 20.45
CA ILE A 55 -6.80 -2.42 20.51
C ILE A 55 -8.14 -2.59 19.76
N GLY A 56 -9.03 -1.60 19.83
CA GLY A 56 -10.26 -1.58 19.02
C GLY A 56 -9.99 -1.56 17.52
N ILE A 57 -8.99 -0.80 17.07
CA ILE A 57 -8.53 -0.78 15.67
C ILE A 57 -7.94 -2.14 15.27
N GLU A 58 -7.10 -2.73 16.13
CA GLU A 58 -6.53 -4.07 15.91
C GLU A 58 -7.65 -5.12 15.77
N LYS A 59 -8.63 -5.12 16.67
CA LYS A 59 -9.78 -6.03 16.66
C LYS A 59 -10.57 -5.93 15.37
N ASN A 60 -10.93 -4.72 14.95
CA ASN A 60 -11.67 -4.49 13.71
C ASN A 60 -10.88 -4.97 12.48
N ARG A 61 -9.56 -4.76 12.46
CA ARG A 61 -8.68 -5.26 11.39
C ARG A 61 -8.66 -6.78 11.33
N VAL A 62 -8.56 -7.45 12.48
CA VAL A 62 -8.57 -8.92 12.57
C VAL A 62 -9.93 -9.50 12.19
N LEU A 63 -11.03 -8.94 12.70
CA LEU A 63 -12.40 -9.34 12.36
C LEU A 63 -12.67 -9.16 10.86
N GLY A 64 -12.23 -8.04 10.27
CA GLY A 64 -12.39 -7.78 8.84
C GLY A 64 -11.72 -8.86 7.98
N LYS A 65 -10.49 -9.25 8.33
CA LYS A 65 -9.75 -10.33 7.64
C LYS A 65 -10.43 -11.68 7.79
N LEU A 66 -10.82 -12.06 9.01
CA LEU A 66 -11.51 -13.32 9.28
C LEU A 66 -12.86 -13.40 8.56
N ASN A 67 -13.65 -12.32 8.57
CA ASN A 67 -14.92 -12.28 7.87
C ASN A 67 -14.77 -12.43 6.36
N LYS A 68 -13.78 -11.77 5.74
CA LYS A 68 -13.49 -11.93 4.30
C LYS A 68 -13.07 -13.38 3.98
N PHE A 69 -12.18 -13.95 4.77
CA PHE A 69 -11.75 -15.35 4.62
C PHE A 69 -12.91 -16.34 4.79
N ASN A 70 -13.72 -16.19 5.84
CA ASN A 70 -14.86 -17.06 6.11
C ASN A 70 -15.91 -17.00 5.00
N LYS A 71 -16.17 -15.81 4.43
CA LYS A 71 -17.06 -15.65 3.28
C LYS A 71 -16.53 -16.39 2.04
N ALA A 72 -15.25 -16.21 1.71
CA ALA A 72 -14.63 -16.88 0.56
C ALA A 72 -14.58 -18.41 0.75
N ASN A 73 -14.24 -18.88 1.95
CA ASN A 73 -14.20 -20.30 2.29
C ASN A 73 -15.59 -20.92 2.20
N LYS A 74 -16.62 -20.24 2.73
CA LYS A 74 -18.00 -20.71 2.63
C LYS A 74 -18.47 -20.77 1.18
N ALA A 75 -18.28 -19.68 0.41
CA ALA A 75 -18.67 -19.64 -1.00
C ALA A 75 -18.03 -20.79 -1.80
N LEU A 76 -16.71 -21.00 -1.66
CA LEU A 76 -16.02 -22.07 -2.36
C LEU A 76 -16.48 -23.46 -1.93
N LYS A 77 -16.75 -23.66 -0.63
CA LYS A 77 -17.24 -24.93 -0.10
C LYS A 77 -18.65 -25.24 -0.63
N ASP A 78 -19.55 -24.27 -0.56
CA ASP A 78 -20.92 -24.38 -1.07
C ASP A 78 -20.89 -24.68 -2.59
N THR A 79 -20.01 -24.03 -3.36
CA THR A 79 -19.82 -24.31 -4.80
C THR A 79 -19.27 -25.72 -5.07
N ASN A 80 -18.29 -26.18 -4.30
CA ASN A 80 -17.75 -27.54 -4.46
C ASN A 80 -18.84 -28.59 -4.18
N GLU A 81 -19.61 -28.42 -3.10
CA GLU A 81 -20.72 -29.33 -2.74
C GLU A 81 -21.81 -29.32 -3.82
N LEU A 82 -22.19 -28.14 -4.33
CA LEU A 82 -23.19 -28.02 -5.39
C LEU A 82 -22.71 -28.66 -6.71
N TYR A 83 -21.43 -28.51 -7.03
CA TYR A 83 -20.83 -29.12 -8.22
C TYR A 83 -20.80 -30.65 -8.12
N GLU A 84 -20.42 -31.21 -6.97
CA GLU A 84 -20.43 -32.66 -6.75
C GLU A 84 -21.85 -33.23 -6.90
N MET A 85 -22.86 -32.58 -6.31
CA MET A 85 -24.27 -32.97 -6.45
C MET A 85 -24.76 -32.89 -7.90
N ALA A 86 -24.48 -31.79 -8.60
CA ALA A 86 -24.93 -31.61 -9.99
C ALA A 86 -24.29 -32.61 -10.96
N VAL A 87 -23.04 -33.01 -10.72
CA VAL A 87 -22.34 -34.04 -11.50
C VAL A 87 -22.95 -35.42 -11.25
N ASP A 88 -23.25 -35.76 -9.99
CA ASP A 88 -23.85 -37.04 -9.62
C ASP A 88 -25.28 -37.19 -10.19
N ASP A 89 -26.07 -36.12 -10.13
CA ASP A 89 -27.45 -36.08 -10.63
C ASP A 89 -27.55 -35.84 -12.15
N LYS A 90 -26.43 -35.51 -12.81
CA LYS A 90 -26.35 -35.10 -14.23
C LYS A 90 -27.31 -33.95 -14.57
N ASP A 91 -27.39 -32.99 -13.67
CA ASP A 91 -28.22 -31.80 -13.84
C ASP A 91 -27.48 -30.73 -14.64
N GLU A 92 -27.72 -30.71 -15.96
CA GLU A 92 -27.08 -29.77 -16.89
C GLU A 92 -27.46 -28.31 -16.60
N ASP A 93 -28.68 -28.04 -16.14
CA ASP A 93 -29.15 -26.67 -15.86
C ASP A 93 -28.35 -26.08 -14.67
N THR A 94 -28.15 -26.88 -13.62
CA THR A 94 -27.36 -26.46 -12.45
C THR A 94 -25.87 -26.29 -12.78
N LEU A 95 -25.33 -27.11 -13.69
CA LEU A 95 -23.94 -26.95 -14.17
C LEU A 95 -23.74 -25.66 -14.97
N GLU A 96 -24.67 -25.29 -15.85
CA GLU A 96 -24.59 -24.03 -16.59
C GLU A 96 -24.64 -22.81 -15.67
N MET A 97 -25.47 -22.84 -14.62
CA MET A 97 -25.50 -21.79 -13.59
C MET A 97 -24.15 -21.65 -12.88
N LEU A 98 -23.55 -22.78 -12.47
CA LEU A 98 -22.23 -22.78 -11.83
C LEU A 98 -21.14 -22.20 -12.74
N TYR A 99 -21.20 -22.47 -14.04
CA TYR A 99 -20.24 -21.92 -15.00
C TYR A 99 -20.38 -20.41 -15.17
N ALA A 100 -21.61 -19.87 -15.06
CA ALA A 100 -21.83 -18.43 -15.06
C ALA A 100 -21.26 -17.76 -13.80
N ASP A 101 -21.44 -18.39 -12.63
CA ASP A 101 -21.00 -17.89 -11.33
C ASP A 101 -19.49 -18.06 -11.08
N ALA A 102 -18.81 -18.87 -11.89
CA ALA A 102 -17.36 -19.12 -11.83
C ALA A 102 -16.54 -17.83 -11.71
N SER A 103 -16.90 -16.83 -12.53
CA SER A 103 -16.19 -15.55 -12.61
C SER A 103 -16.35 -14.70 -11.34
N GLU A 104 -17.46 -14.87 -10.63
CA GLU A 104 -17.73 -14.17 -9.38
C GLU A 104 -16.94 -14.79 -8.24
N ILE A 105 -16.92 -16.12 -8.15
CA ILE A 105 -16.14 -16.85 -7.14
C ILE A 105 -14.65 -16.57 -7.29
N GLU A 106 -14.14 -16.54 -8.52
CA GLU A 106 -12.74 -16.18 -8.78
C GLU A 106 -12.42 -14.76 -8.30
N LYS A 107 -13.31 -13.79 -8.54
CA LYS A 107 -13.15 -12.41 -8.05
C LYS A 107 -13.16 -12.36 -6.52
N ILE A 108 -14.06 -13.09 -5.86
CA ILE A 108 -14.14 -13.15 -4.40
C ILE A 108 -12.83 -13.70 -3.81
N ILE A 109 -12.33 -14.82 -4.35
CA ILE A 109 -11.09 -15.43 -3.88
C ILE A 109 -9.89 -14.52 -4.13
N LYS A 110 -9.79 -13.91 -5.32
CA LYS A 110 -8.71 -12.97 -5.66
C LYS A 110 -8.72 -11.73 -4.77
N SER A 111 -9.89 -11.17 -4.50
CA SER A 111 -10.02 -10.02 -3.59
C SER A 111 -9.62 -10.36 -2.15
N THR A 112 -9.93 -11.59 -1.72
CA THR A 112 -9.53 -12.11 -0.41
C THR A 112 -8.03 -12.36 -0.33
N GLU A 113 -7.44 -12.94 -1.38
CA GLU A 113 -5.99 -13.15 -1.52
C GLU A 113 -5.22 -11.84 -1.35
N ILE A 114 -5.64 -10.81 -2.09
CA ILE A 114 -5.08 -9.47 -1.99
C ILE A 114 -5.21 -8.94 -0.56
N ALA A 115 -6.40 -8.98 0.03
CA ALA A 115 -6.62 -8.47 1.39
C ALA A 115 -5.76 -9.17 2.46
N VAL A 116 -5.43 -10.44 2.26
CA VAL A 116 -4.53 -11.19 3.16
C VAL A 116 -3.07 -10.82 2.92
N MET A 117 -2.66 -10.61 1.67
CA MET A 117 -1.31 -10.15 1.31
C MET A 117 -1.02 -8.73 1.84
N LEU A 118 -2.04 -7.88 1.93
CA LEU A 118 -1.96 -6.52 2.47
C LEU A 118 -1.99 -6.51 4.00
N SER A 119 -0.99 -7.14 4.62
CA SER A 119 -0.94 -7.37 6.07
C SER A 119 -0.01 -6.43 6.84
N ASN A 120 0.80 -5.61 6.17
CA ASN A 120 1.70 -4.70 6.86
C ASN A 120 0.92 -3.60 7.60
N PRO A 121 1.49 -2.98 8.65
CA PRO A 121 0.87 -1.85 9.34
C PRO A 121 0.64 -0.67 8.38
N ASP A 122 1.61 -0.40 7.51
CA ASP A 122 1.58 0.75 6.61
C ASP A 122 0.72 0.52 5.36
N ASP A 123 0.30 -0.73 5.10
CA ASP A 123 -0.45 -1.08 3.89
C ASP A 123 -1.78 -0.31 3.82
N SER A 124 -2.39 0.04 4.96
CA SER A 124 -3.65 0.79 5.04
C SER A 124 -3.50 2.30 4.82
N LEU A 125 -2.27 2.82 4.83
CA LEU A 125 -2.00 4.25 4.67
C LEU A 125 -2.19 4.69 3.21
N ASN A 126 -2.35 6.00 3.03
CA ASN A 126 -2.35 6.60 1.71
C ASN A 126 -0.96 6.46 1.06
N ALA A 127 -0.91 6.51 -0.27
CA ALA A 127 0.34 6.36 -1.01
C ALA A 127 0.79 7.69 -1.59
N ILE A 128 2.03 8.09 -1.32
CA ILE A 128 2.72 9.17 -2.00
C ILE A 128 3.57 8.54 -3.11
N ILE A 129 3.30 8.94 -4.35
CA ILE A 129 4.03 8.49 -5.53
C ILE A 129 4.84 9.66 -6.07
N SER A 130 6.13 9.42 -6.28
CA SER A 130 7.03 10.33 -6.99
C SER A 130 7.59 9.63 -8.23
N ILE A 131 7.45 10.28 -9.39
CA ILE A 131 7.94 9.76 -10.67
C ILE A 131 9.06 10.67 -11.17
N HIS A 132 10.25 10.09 -11.33
CA HIS A 132 11.40 10.78 -11.87
C HIS A 132 11.83 10.14 -13.20
N PRO A 133 11.89 10.89 -14.30
CA PRO A 133 12.43 10.41 -15.56
C PRO A 133 13.94 10.15 -15.41
N GLY A 134 14.40 9.04 -15.98
CA GLY A 134 15.80 8.65 -15.99
C GLY A 134 16.60 9.32 -17.10
N ALA A 135 17.78 8.76 -17.38
CA ALA A 135 18.63 9.22 -18.48
C ALA A 135 17.99 8.91 -19.84
N GLY A 136 17.62 9.95 -20.58
CA GLY A 136 17.09 9.83 -21.95
C GLY A 136 16.34 11.06 -22.48
N GLY A 137 16.50 12.24 -21.86
CA GLY A 137 15.98 13.52 -22.35
C GLY A 137 14.45 13.51 -22.53
N THR A 138 13.98 14.14 -23.62
CA THR A 138 12.57 14.30 -23.99
C THR A 138 11.80 12.98 -24.05
N GLU A 139 12.44 11.88 -24.49
CA GLU A 139 11.80 10.56 -24.56
C GLU A 139 11.52 9.97 -23.17
N SER A 140 12.41 10.19 -22.20
CA SER A 140 12.20 9.73 -20.82
C SER A 140 11.17 10.58 -20.09
N GLN A 141 11.13 11.88 -20.40
CA GLN A 141 10.09 12.79 -19.89
C GLN A 141 8.70 12.42 -20.42
N ASP A 142 8.58 12.08 -21.71
CA ASP A 142 7.32 11.58 -22.28
C ASP A 142 6.91 10.25 -21.62
N TRP A 143 7.86 9.33 -21.40
CA TRP A 143 7.57 8.07 -20.70
C TRP A 143 7.08 8.29 -19.27
N ALA A 144 7.71 9.18 -18.51
CA ALA A 144 7.23 9.56 -17.17
C ALA A 144 5.79 10.10 -17.22
N SER A 145 5.45 10.89 -18.25
CA SER A 145 4.08 11.40 -18.43
C SER A 145 3.06 10.31 -18.73
N MET A 146 3.47 9.27 -19.47
CA MET A 146 2.62 8.10 -19.74
C MET A 146 2.37 7.30 -18.46
N LEU A 147 3.40 7.10 -17.62
CA LEU A 147 3.27 6.45 -16.33
C LEU A 147 2.34 7.25 -15.40
N TYR A 148 2.51 8.57 -15.33
CA TYR A 148 1.61 9.43 -14.56
C TYR A 148 0.14 9.26 -14.98
N ARG A 149 -0.14 9.30 -16.30
CA ARG A 149 -1.49 9.05 -16.83
C ARG A 149 -2.01 7.64 -16.55
N MET A 150 -1.12 6.64 -16.54
CA MET A 150 -1.47 5.27 -16.18
C MET A 150 -1.94 5.17 -14.74
N TYR A 151 -1.20 5.77 -13.79
CA TYR A 151 -1.57 5.77 -12.37
C TYR A 151 -2.84 6.58 -12.09
N LEU A 152 -3.05 7.72 -12.75
CA LEU A 152 -4.30 8.49 -12.64
C LEU A 152 -5.52 7.65 -13.04
N ARG A 153 -5.46 6.99 -14.21
CA ARG A 153 -6.56 6.13 -14.68
C ARG A 153 -6.77 4.90 -13.80
N TRP A 154 -5.70 4.36 -13.23
CA TRP A 154 -5.81 3.26 -12.26
C TRP A 154 -6.51 3.72 -10.98
N ALA A 155 -6.13 4.88 -10.45
CA ALA A 155 -6.74 5.46 -9.26
C ALA A 155 -8.24 5.75 -9.48
N GLU A 156 -8.61 6.33 -10.62
CA GLU A 156 -10.03 6.54 -10.99
C GLU A 156 -10.81 5.23 -11.04
N ARG A 157 -10.25 4.17 -11.64
CA ARG A 157 -10.90 2.84 -11.72
C ARG A 157 -11.10 2.18 -10.36
N GLN A 158 -10.21 2.46 -9.40
CA GLN A 158 -10.31 1.96 -8.03
C GLN A 158 -11.12 2.91 -7.11
N ASN A 159 -11.68 4.00 -7.64
CA ASN A 159 -12.35 5.06 -6.88
C ASN A 159 -11.47 5.71 -5.80
N PHE A 160 -10.16 5.79 -6.03
CA PHE A 160 -9.25 6.52 -5.16
C PHE A 160 -9.22 8.02 -5.50
N LYS A 161 -9.04 8.85 -4.47
CA LYS A 161 -8.90 10.29 -4.64
C LYS A 161 -7.43 10.62 -4.89
N VAL A 162 -7.14 11.33 -5.98
CA VAL A 162 -5.78 11.78 -6.30
C VAL A 162 -5.63 13.26 -5.96
N GLU A 163 -4.52 13.60 -5.32
CA GLU A 163 -4.11 14.96 -5.00
C GLU A 163 -2.69 15.20 -5.50
N VAL A 164 -2.48 16.17 -6.38
CA VAL A 164 -1.16 16.48 -6.93
C VAL A 164 -0.44 17.44 -5.99
N LEU A 165 0.77 17.09 -5.55
CA LEU A 165 1.59 17.90 -4.66
C LEU A 165 2.53 18.81 -5.44
N ASP A 166 3.31 18.20 -6.33
CA ASP A 166 4.25 18.90 -7.20
C ASP A 166 4.14 18.36 -8.62
N TYR A 167 4.27 19.25 -9.60
CA TYR A 167 4.18 18.93 -11.01
C TYR A 167 5.09 19.84 -11.80
N GLN A 168 6.11 19.26 -12.43
CA GLN A 168 7.09 19.96 -13.24
C GLN A 168 7.02 19.46 -14.68
N ASP A 169 6.62 20.37 -15.59
CA ASP A 169 6.60 20.11 -17.02
C ASP A 169 8.02 19.93 -17.59
N GLY A 170 8.14 19.06 -18.61
CA GLY A 170 9.34 18.96 -19.43
C GLY A 170 9.50 20.17 -20.35
N GLU A 171 10.74 20.47 -20.77
CA GLU A 171 11.03 21.63 -21.62
C GLU A 171 10.42 21.51 -23.03
N GLU A 172 10.37 20.29 -23.58
CA GLU A 172 9.91 20.03 -24.94
C GLU A 172 8.68 19.11 -24.98
N ALA A 173 8.69 18.03 -24.19
CA ALA A 173 7.54 17.15 -24.01
C ALA A 173 7.62 16.37 -22.70
N GLY A 174 6.46 15.96 -22.19
CA GLY A 174 6.36 15.11 -21.01
C GLY A 174 6.56 15.85 -19.68
N ILE A 175 7.01 15.12 -18.65
CA ILE A 175 7.19 15.65 -17.30
C ILE A 175 8.63 15.45 -16.84
N LYS A 176 9.14 16.44 -16.10
CA LYS A 176 10.46 16.40 -15.48
C LYS A 176 10.40 15.81 -14.07
N ASP A 177 9.35 16.11 -13.33
CA ASP A 177 9.11 15.59 -11.98
C ASP A 177 7.62 15.63 -11.69
N VAL A 178 7.10 14.65 -10.96
CA VAL A 178 5.74 14.72 -10.43
C VAL A 178 5.66 13.97 -9.11
N SER A 179 5.02 14.59 -8.13
CA SER A 179 4.69 13.99 -6.85
C SER A 179 3.21 14.16 -6.57
N PHE A 180 2.53 13.06 -6.25
CA PHE A 180 1.08 13.05 -6.02
C PHE A 180 0.70 12.01 -4.96
N ILE A 181 -0.37 12.28 -4.23
CA ILE A 181 -0.94 11.41 -3.21
C ILE A 181 -2.16 10.70 -3.80
N ILE A 182 -2.23 9.39 -3.59
CA ILE A 182 -3.42 8.58 -3.79
C ILE A 182 -4.01 8.27 -2.42
N LYS A 183 -5.17 8.87 -2.13
CA LYS A 183 -5.94 8.70 -0.90
C LYS A 183 -7.00 7.62 -1.09
N GLY A 184 -6.97 6.61 -0.23
CA GLY A 184 -7.88 5.47 -0.32
C GLY A 184 -7.52 4.30 0.57
N GLU A 185 -8.48 3.40 0.79
CA GLU A 185 -8.27 2.22 1.61
C GLU A 185 -7.22 1.29 0.98
N ASN A 186 -6.16 1.02 1.75
CA ASN A 186 -5.01 0.21 1.35
C ASN A 186 -4.23 0.71 0.12
N ALA A 187 -4.26 2.02 -0.17
CA ALA A 187 -3.61 2.58 -1.35
C ALA A 187 -2.11 2.23 -1.40
N TYR A 188 -1.38 2.42 -0.29
CA TYR A 188 0.04 2.07 -0.22
C TYR A 188 0.28 0.57 -0.43
N GLY A 189 -0.56 -0.26 0.18
CA GLY A 189 -0.48 -1.71 0.05
C GLY A 189 -0.52 -2.19 -1.40
N TYR A 190 -1.38 -1.58 -2.23
CA TYR A 190 -1.43 -1.89 -3.67
C TYR A 190 -0.21 -1.40 -4.43
N LEU A 191 0.23 -0.18 -4.13
CA LEU A 191 1.25 0.53 -4.92
C LEU A 191 2.69 0.18 -4.50
N LYS A 192 2.91 -0.46 -3.36
CA LYS A 192 4.27 -0.88 -2.94
C LYS A 192 4.99 -1.76 -3.95
N ALA A 193 4.23 -2.56 -4.72
CA ALA A 193 4.76 -3.42 -5.77
C ALA A 193 5.22 -2.64 -7.02
N GLU A 194 4.80 -1.39 -7.16
CA GLU A 194 5.15 -0.48 -8.26
C GLU A 194 6.45 0.29 -7.99
N ASN A 195 7.06 0.14 -6.81
CA ASN A 195 8.31 0.81 -6.52
C ASN A 195 9.46 0.21 -7.34
N GLY A 196 10.09 1.02 -8.20
CA GLY A 196 11.20 0.58 -9.03
C GLY A 196 11.37 1.34 -10.33
N ILE A 197 12.24 0.80 -11.19
CA ILE A 197 12.57 1.40 -12.49
C ILE A 197 11.73 0.74 -13.58
N HIS A 198 10.93 1.55 -14.26
CA HIS A 198 10.09 1.15 -15.37
C HIS A 198 10.79 1.43 -16.70
N ARG A 199 10.96 0.38 -17.50
CA ARG A 199 11.64 0.46 -18.80
C ARG A 199 10.64 0.40 -19.95
N LEU A 200 10.69 1.40 -20.82
CA LEU A 200 9.97 1.44 -22.09
C LEU A 200 10.95 1.20 -23.26
N VAL A 201 10.55 0.33 -24.19
CA VAL A 201 11.27 0.12 -25.46
C VAL A 201 10.30 0.36 -26.60
N ARG A 202 10.45 1.46 -27.33
CA ARG A 202 9.60 1.83 -28.47
C ARG A 202 10.39 2.56 -29.55
N ILE A 203 9.75 2.79 -30.70
CA ILE A 203 10.27 3.73 -31.70
C ILE A 203 9.91 5.14 -31.21
N SER A 204 10.91 5.99 -31.02
CA SER A 204 10.67 7.34 -30.49
C SER A 204 9.98 8.20 -31.54
N PRO A 205 8.88 8.90 -31.21
CA PRO A 205 8.27 9.88 -32.09
C PRO A 205 9.11 11.17 -32.23
N PHE A 206 10.09 11.37 -31.33
CA PHE A 206 10.97 12.54 -31.32
C PHE A 206 12.28 12.31 -32.08
N ASP A 207 12.59 11.08 -32.50
CA ASP A 207 13.77 10.78 -33.31
C ASP A 207 13.43 10.78 -34.81
N SER A 208 14.01 11.73 -35.54
CA SER A 208 13.86 11.86 -37.00
C SER A 208 14.28 10.60 -37.79
N ASN A 209 15.14 9.75 -37.21
CA ASN A 209 15.58 8.50 -37.84
C ASN A 209 14.73 7.28 -37.47
N ALA A 210 13.65 7.44 -36.71
CA ALA A 210 12.76 6.37 -36.26
C ALA A 210 13.52 5.16 -35.65
N LYS A 211 14.60 5.42 -34.90
CA LYS A 211 15.32 4.34 -34.23
C LYS A 211 14.53 3.84 -33.03
N ARG A 212 14.82 2.61 -32.62
CA ARG A 212 14.31 2.05 -31.37
C ARG A 212 15.09 2.66 -30.21
N HIS A 213 14.39 3.35 -29.32
CA HIS A 213 14.93 3.92 -28.08
C HIS A 213 14.53 3.07 -26.88
N THR A 214 15.37 3.13 -25.85
CA THR A 214 15.09 2.50 -24.55
C THR A 214 15.15 3.59 -23.50
N SER A 215 14.04 3.80 -22.79
CA SER A 215 13.88 4.85 -21.80
C SER A 215 13.53 4.27 -20.44
N PHE A 216 13.92 4.98 -19.40
CA PHE A 216 13.75 4.57 -18.02
C PHE A 216 13.08 5.68 -17.23
N SER A 217 12.19 5.32 -16.32
CA SER A 217 11.61 6.23 -15.32
C SER A 217 11.56 5.50 -14.00
N SER A 218 12.04 6.12 -12.93
CA SER A 218 11.88 5.60 -11.58
C SER A 218 10.54 6.03 -11.00
N VAL A 219 9.83 5.08 -10.42
CA VAL A 219 8.62 5.31 -9.63
C VAL A 219 8.97 4.95 -8.20
N MET A 220 8.83 5.91 -7.30
CA MET A 220 9.03 5.73 -5.87
C MET A 220 7.68 5.84 -5.18
N VAL A 221 7.38 4.87 -4.31
CA VAL A 221 6.13 4.83 -3.54
C VAL A 221 6.46 4.80 -2.06
N SER A 222 5.89 5.72 -1.30
CA SER A 222 6.04 5.85 0.15
C SER A 222 4.67 5.97 0.82
N PRO A 223 4.50 5.48 2.06
CA PRO A 223 3.26 5.69 2.79
C PRO A 223 3.18 7.13 3.31
N GLU A 224 1.98 7.71 3.33
CA GLU A 224 1.69 8.94 4.07
C GLU A 224 1.65 8.59 5.57
N ILE A 225 2.76 8.86 6.27
CA ILE A 225 2.85 8.74 7.72
C ILE A 225 2.50 10.10 8.30
N ASP A 226 1.66 10.12 9.33
CA ASP A 226 1.35 11.36 10.04
C ASP A 226 2.60 11.86 10.77
N ASP A 227 2.88 13.16 10.66
CA ASP A 227 4.03 13.82 11.28
C ASP A 227 3.86 14.04 12.80
N ASP A 228 2.84 13.45 13.43
CA ASP A 228 2.59 13.46 14.89
C ASP A 228 3.58 12.57 15.66
N ILE A 229 4.85 12.55 15.26
CA ILE A 229 5.92 12.15 16.15
C ILE A 229 6.29 13.40 16.96
N ASP A 230 5.55 13.60 18.06
CA ASP A 230 5.84 14.63 19.04
C ASP A 230 7.14 14.27 19.79
N ILE A 231 8.29 14.51 19.15
CA ILE A 231 9.61 14.30 19.76
C ILE A 231 9.86 15.47 20.72
N VAL A 232 9.37 15.33 21.94
CA VAL A 232 9.69 16.25 23.03
C VAL A 232 11.13 16.02 23.45
N ILE A 233 12.04 16.92 23.03
CA ILE A 233 13.41 16.91 23.55
C ILE A 233 13.39 17.61 24.90
N GLU A 234 13.64 16.87 25.97
CA GLU A 234 13.72 17.43 27.30
C GLU A 234 15.04 18.19 27.50
N ASP A 235 15.01 19.27 28.30
CA ASP A 235 16.20 20.08 28.61
C ASP A 235 17.36 19.26 29.20
N LYS A 236 17.07 18.13 29.85
CA LYS A 236 18.07 17.21 30.42
C LYS A 236 18.90 16.49 29.34
N ASP A 237 18.37 16.35 28.13
CA ASP A 237 19.01 15.66 27.01
C ASP A 237 19.84 16.62 26.14
N ILE A 238 19.79 17.91 26.45
CA ILE A 238 20.46 18.98 25.71
C ILE A 238 21.53 19.62 26.60
N ARG A 239 22.69 19.92 26.01
CA ARG A 239 23.70 20.80 26.58
C ARG A 239 23.72 22.13 25.82
N ILE A 240 23.58 23.22 26.56
CA ILE A 240 23.62 24.57 26.02
C ILE A 240 24.94 25.22 26.44
N ASP A 241 25.81 25.47 25.48
CA ASP A 241 27.09 26.16 25.69
C ASP A 241 27.01 27.57 25.09
N THR A 242 27.36 28.59 25.88
CA THR A 242 27.46 29.99 25.42
C THR A 242 28.89 30.35 25.03
N TYR A 243 29.04 31.00 23.89
CA TYR A 243 30.33 31.44 23.35
C TYR A 243 30.26 32.90 22.90
N ARG A 244 31.44 33.49 22.71
CA ARG A 244 31.57 34.78 22.02
C ARG A 244 31.65 34.52 20.52
N ALA A 245 30.89 35.29 19.74
CA ALA A 245 30.85 35.12 18.29
C ALA A 245 32.16 35.61 17.65
N SER A 246 32.84 34.76 16.87
CA SER A 246 34.14 35.04 16.25
C SER A 246 34.05 35.81 14.91
N GLY A 247 33.07 36.70 14.77
CA GLY A 247 32.84 37.49 13.55
C GLY A 247 33.54 38.85 13.57
N ALA A 248 33.73 39.46 12.40
CA ALA A 248 34.22 40.83 12.27
C ALA A 248 33.16 41.82 12.77
N GLY A 249 33.05 41.99 14.10
CA GLY A 249 32.09 42.85 14.77
C GLY A 249 32.77 43.81 15.75
N GLY A 250 32.14 44.97 15.97
CA GLY A 250 32.65 46.00 16.88
C GLY A 250 32.74 45.57 18.35
N GLN A 251 33.14 46.49 19.25
CA GLN A 251 33.39 46.20 20.67
C GLN A 251 32.26 45.48 21.42
N HIS A 252 31.01 45.57 20.94
CA HIS A 252 29.86 44.86 21.50
C HIS A 252 29.95 43.34 21.30
N VAL A 253 30.37 42.88 20.12
CA VAL A 253 30.47 41.44 19.77
C VAL A 253 31.56 40.74 20.58
N ASN A 254 32.60 41.47 20.99
CA ASN A 254 33.71 40.92 21.78
C ASN A 254 33.44 40.88 23.29
N LYS A 255 32.41 41.59 23.77
CA LYS A 255 32.07 41.71 25.20
C LYS A 255 30.87 40.89 25.63
N THR A 256 29.97 40.53 24.72
CA THR A 256 28.77 39.73 25.01
C THR A 256 28.90 38.30 24.49
N GLU A 257 28.51 37.31 25.29
CA GLU A 257 28.35 35.92 24.87
C GLU A 257 27.06 35.79 24.05
N SER A 258 27.17 36.08 22.76
CA SER A 258 26.03 36.12 21.85
C SER A 258 25.85 34.86 20.99
N ALA A 259 26.77 33.90 21.06
CA ALA A 259 26.67 32.65 20.32
C ALA A 259 26.20 31.54 21.26
N ILE A 260 25.18 30.78 20.86
CA ILE A 260 24.64 29.64 21.60
C ILE A 260 24.87 28.39 20.77
N ARG A 261 25.46 27.35 21.38
CA ARG A 261 25.55 26.01 20.80
C ARG A 261 24.71 25.07 21.61
N ILE A 262 23.90 24.29 20.92
CA ILE A 262 23.00 23.30 21.48
C ILE A 262 23.51 21.94 21.00
N THR A 263 23.85 21.06 21.93
CA THR A 263 24.40 19.72 21.67
C THR A 263 23.49 18.69 22.31
N HIS A 264 23.02 17.72 21.53
CA HIS A 264 22.17 16.66 22.06
C HIS A 264 23.06 15.57 22.64
N ILE A 265 22.94 15.29 23.94
CA ILE A 265 23.92 14.48 24.67
C ILE A 265 24.06 13.08 24.07
N ALA A 266 22.96 12.50 23.59
CA ALA A 266 22.95 11.12 23.07
C ALA A 266 23.51 11.00 21.64
N THR A 267 23.34 12.02 20.79
CA THR A 267 23.74 11.95 19.36
C THR A 267 24.95 12.82 19.01
N GLY A 268 25.35 13.74 19.89
CA GLY A 268 26.46 14.68 19.69
C GLY A 268 26.03 15.96 18.99
#